data_AF-A0A7M6UW91-F1
#
_entry.id   AF-A0A7M6UW91-F1
#
_cell.length_a   1.000
_cell.length_b   1.000
_cell.length_c   1.000
_cell.angle_alpha   90.00
_cell.angle_beta   90.00
_cell.angle_gamma   90.00
#
_symmetry.space_group_name_H-M   'P 1'
#
loop_
_entity.id
_entity.type
_entity.pdbx_description
1 polymer ?
#
loop_
_entity_poly.entity_id
_entity_poly.type
_entity_poly.pdbx_seq_one_letter_code
_entity_poly.pdbx_strand_id
1 'polypeptide(L)'
;MDGKQCLQTYFIVNKVFLFSCGTWPYQHTIFAKTFRYFWITQQIVIMAAKSIKLYEIKNDTDLVIEAVASFFYNISITIKFVNQVINEHKVKIILEKIQDDWKSLEDDSEIKILSYYARLGKLFNFMYIGAVYSALISYMVLPLTPIILDFIVPLNESRPKQPLIMAEFFIDQDKYFYPLMIHAYLSVLYGIIPLLGTDTLYMNCVHHSCGMLKILGNRIRNILNSSSRELSNKIKYEKMVKCIIQHQNIIEFCNNINETYSTSFLIVLCFSITLMSFSGVATVIKLGDNFNDVIRFGFFSVAQIFHLLCYNYMGQNVLNYGEELRAQIYNTNWYEASLKTQRLVKFMMAKNMHPIILRANIVPLCLPNFTRVIKTSMSYFTVLQSTR
;
A
#
# COMPACT_ATOMS: atom_id res chain seq x y z
N MET A 1 17.64 -23.28 4.10
CA MET A 1 16.51 -23.09 3.16
C MET A 1 17.04 -22.37 1.94
N ASP A 2 16.83 -22.89 0.73
CA ASP A 2 17.29 -22.21 -0.51
C ASP A 2 16.54 -20.89 -0.71
N GLY A 3 17.25 -19.80 -1.01
CA GLY A 3 16.70 -18.45 -1.14
C GLY A 3 15.60 -18.34 -2.20
N LYS A 4 15.60 -19.22 -3.22
CA LYS A 4 14.50 -19.32 -4.20
C LYS A 4 13.18 -19.83 -3.58
N GLN A 5 13.26 -20.82 -2.69
CA GLN A 5 12.09 -21.40 -2.02
C GLN A 5 11.49 -20.43 -0.99
N CYS A 6 12.33 -19.61 -0.36
CA CYS A 6 11.89 -18.56 0.56
C CYS A 6 11.18 -17.41 -0.18
N LEU A 7 11.71 -16.92 -1.30
CA LEU A 7 11.07 -15.86 -2.10
C LEU A 7 9.71 -16.31 -2.65
N GLN A 8 9.64 -17.56 -3.15
CA GLN A 8 8.39 -18.15 -3.61
C GLN A 8 7.35 -18.16 -2.48
N THR A 9 7.73 -18.57 -1.28
CA THR A 9 6.81 -18.63 -0.13
C THR A 9 6.48 -17.26 0.44
N TYR A 10 7.41 -16.29 0.38
CA TYR A 10 7.28 -14.97 0.97
C TYR A 10 6.28 -14.07 0.22
N PHE A 11 6.29 -14.14 -1.12
CA PHE A 11 5.49 -13.26 -1.99
C PHE A 11 4.37 -13.97 -2.74
N ILE A 12 3.89 -15.16 -2.33
CA ILE A 12 2.83 -15.90 -3.05
C ILE A 12 1.63 -14.99 -3.33
N VAL A 13 1.12 -14.32 -2.30
CA VAL A 13 -0.08 -13.49 -2.39
C VAL A 13 0.15 -12.30 -3.34
N ASN A 14 1.28 -11.59 -3.18
CA ASN A 14 1.66 -10.49 -4.05
C ASN A 14 1.81 -10.93 -5.51
N LYS A 15 2.44 -12.08 -5.71
CA LYS A 15 2.65 -12.67 -7.03
C LYS A 15 1.32 -12.98 -7.69
N VAL A 16 0.35 -13.55 -6.97
CA VAL A 16 -0.98 -13.85 -7.50
C VAL A 16 -1.67 -12.56 -7.97
N PHE A 17 -1.72 -11.51 -7.15
CA PHE A 17 -2.34 -10.25 -7.54
C PHE A 17 -1.62 -9.58 -8.72
N LEU A 18 -0.30 -9.40 -8.63
CA LEU A 18 0.48 -8.73 -9.68
C LEU A 18 0.49 -9.52 -10.99
N PHE A 19 0.50 -10.86 -10.94
CA PHE A 19 0.41 -11.70 -12.14
C PHE A 19 -0.94 -11.57 -12.83
N SER A 20 -2.03 -11.47 -12.05
CA SER A 20 -3.41 -11.38 -12.56
C SER A 20 -3.69 -10.09 -13.35
N CYS A 21 -2.96 -9.01 -13.06
CA CYS A 21 -3.00 -7.77 -13.84
C CYS A 21 -1.79 -7.58 -14.77
N GLY A 22 -0.94 -8.60 -14.92
CA GLY A 22 0.20 -8.59 -15.84
C GLY A 22 1.39 -7.74 -15.38
N THR A 23 1.44 -7.31 -14.12
CA THR A 23 2.47 -6.39 -13.58
C THR A 23 3.56 -7.10 -12.78
N TRP A 24 3.55 -8.43 -12.75
CA TRP A 24 4.60 -9.21 -12.10
C TRP A 24 5.89 -9.22 -12.94
N PRO A 25 7.05 -8.76 -12.44
CA PRO A 25 8.25 -8.55 -13.27
C PRO A 25 8.86 -9.82 -13.88
N TYR A 26 8.58 -11.00 -13.32
CA TYR A 26 9.10 -12.28 -13.82
C TYR A 26 8.07 -13.04 -14.68
N GLN A 27 7.00 -12.38 -15.10
CA GLN A 27 5.97 -12.98 -15.93
C GLN A 27 6.42 -13.08 -17.39
N HIS A 28 5.99 -14.14 -18.08
CA HIS A 28 6.24 -14.26 -19.51
C HIS A 28 5.58 -13.11 -20.28
N THR A 29 6.33 -12.49 -21.19
CA THR A 29 6.00 -11.19 -21.81
C THR A 29 4.64 -11.19 -22.51
N ILE A 30 4.27 -12.28 -23.18
CA ILE A 30 2.97 -12.40 -23.87
C ILE A 30 1.81 -12.37 -22.87
N PHE A 31 1.90 -13.16 -21.78
CA PHE A 31 0.85 -13.19 -20.76
C PHE A 31 0.76 -11.86 -20.01
N ALA A 32 1.90 -11.26 -19.67
CA ALA A 32 1.95 -9.95 -19.03
C ALA A 32 1.25 -8.88 -19.88
N LYS A 33 1.59 -8.78 -21.17
CA LYS A 33 0.95 -7.84 -22.11
C LYS A 33 -0.55 -8.11 -22.24
N THR A 34 -0.95 -9.38 -22.36
CA THR A 34 -2.37 -9.76 -22.51
C THR A 34 -3.20 -9.29 -21.31
N PHE A 35 -2.76 -9.59 -20.08
CA PHE A 35 -3.49 -9.14 -18.89
C PHE A 35 -3.45 -7.61 -18.70
N ARG A 36 -2.34 -6.93 -19.06
CA ARG A 36 -2.29 -5.47 -19.05
C ARG A 36 -3.30 -4.86 -20.00
N TYR A 37 -3.34 -5.32 -21.26
CA TYR A 37 -4.30 -4.82 -22.23
C TYR A 37 -5.74 -5.06 -21.78
N PHE A 38 -6.04 -6.25 -21.27
CA PHE A 38 -7.35 -6.56 -20.72
C PHE A 38 -7.75 -5.59 -19.59
N TRP A 39 -6.87 -5.40 -18.59
CA TRP A 39 -7.11 -4.46 -17.50
C TRP A 39 -7.30 -3.02 -17.98
N ILE A 40 -6.44 -2.53 -18.89
CA ILE A 40 -6.54 -1.18 -19.47
C ILE A 40 -7.86 -1.00 -20.22
N THR A 41 -8.25 -1.95 -21.08
CA THR A 41 -9.50 -1.85 -21.84
C THR A 41 -10.71 -1.78 -20.94
N GLN A 42 -10.78 -2.63 -19.91
CA GLN A 42 -11.86 -2.60 -18.93
C GLN A 42 -11.93 -1.24 -18.21
N GLN A 43 -10.79 -0.70 -17.78
CA GLN A 43 -10.75 0.58 -17.08
C GLN A 43 -11.18 1.75 -17.96
N ILE A 44 -10.75 1.78 -19.23
CA ILE A 44 -11.17 2.81 -20.18
C ILE A 44 -12.69 2.77 -20.37
N VAL A 45 -13.27 1.59 -20.56
CA VAL A 45 -14.72 1.43 -20.75
C VAL A 45 -15.49 1.93 -19.52
N ILE A 46 -15.07 1.54 -18.32
CA ILE A 46 -15.72 1.98 -17.07
C ILE A 46 -15.60 3.49 -16.87
N MET A 47 -14.41 4.04 -17.11
CA MET A 47 -14.16 5.47 -16.93
C MET A 47 -14.96 6.31 -17.94
N ALA A 48 -15.03 5.88 -19.20
CA ALA A 48 -15.83 6.54 -20.23
C ALA A 48 -17.33 6.54 -19.85
N ALA A 49 -17.87 5.39 -19.47
CA ALA A 49 -19.26 5.24 -19.07
C ALA A 49 -19.62 6.11 -17.83
N LYS A 50 -18.69 6.23 -16.87
CA LYS A 50 -18.84 7.13 -15.71
C LYS A 50 -18.76 8.60 -16.10
N SER A 51 -17.85 8.98 -16.98
CA SER A 51 -17.73 10.37 -17.44
C SER A 51 -18.99 10.85 -18.16
N ILE A 52 -19.60 9.99 -18.98
CA ILE A 52 -20.90 10.27 -19.61
C ILE A 52 -21.97 10.45 -18.53
N LYS A 53 -22.05 9.53 -17.57
CA LYS A 53 -23.05 9.63 -16.49
C LYS A 53 -22.90 10.89 -15.66
N LEU A 54 -21.65 11.27 -15.35
CA LEU A 54 -21.33 12.50 -14.62
C LEU A 54 -21.80 13.75 -15.38
N TYR A 55 -21.71 13.73 -16.72
CA TYR A 55 -22.20 14.82 -17.56
C TYR A 55 -23.74 14.91 -17.57
N GLU A 56 -24.44 13.78 -17.58
CA GLU A 56 -25.91 13.74 -17.52
C GLU A 56 -26.44 14.30 -16.19
N ILE A 57 -25.83 13.90 -15.07
CA ILE A 57 -26.27 14.28 -13.72
C ILE A 57 -25.71 15.63 -13.26
N LYS A 58 -25.01 16.38 -14.13
CA LYS A 58 -24.27 17.61 -13.76
C LYS A 58 -25.10 18.68 -13.03
N ASN A 59 -26.42 18.67 -13.23
CA ASN A 59 -27.34 19.63 -12.61
C ASN A 59 -27.81 19.19 -11.21
N ASP A 60 -27.59 17.93 -10.83
CA ASP A 60 -27.90 17.39 -9.50
C ASP A 60 -26.62 17.31 -8.67
N THR A 61 -26.45 18.26 -7.75
CA THR A 61 -25.24 18.38 -6.93
C THR A 61 -24.99 17.16 -6.06
N ASP A 62 -26.04 16.51 -5.56
CA ASP A 62 -25.92 15.40 -4.62
C ASP A 62 -25.47 14.13 -5.34
N LEU A 63 -26.05 13.88 -6.53
CA LEU A 63 -25.62 12.79 -7.41
C LEU A 63 -24.20 13.00 -7.96
N VAL A 64 -23.82 14.25 -8.27
CA VAL A 64 -22.45 14.58 -8.69
C VAL A 64 -21.45 14.25 -7.58
N ILE A 65 -21.74 14.61 -6.33
CA ILE A 65 -20.86 14.33 -5.18
C ILE A 65 -20.61 12.82 -5.03
N GLU A 66 -21.66 12.00 -5.14
CA GLU A 66 -21.54 10.53 -5.10
C GLU A 66 -20.70 9.98 -6.26
N ALA A 67 -20.97 10.43 -7.48
CA ALA A 67 -20.28 9.96 -8.68
C ALA A 67 -18.79 10.35 -8.67
N VAL A 68 -18.46 11.54 -8.20
CA VAL A 68 -17.08 12.05 -8.11
C VAL A 68 -16.23 11.20 -7.15
N ALA A 69 -16.77 10.76 -6.01
CA ALA A 69 -16.06 9.88 -5.09
C ALA A 69 -15.68 8.55 -5.78
N SER A 70 -16.64 7.93 -6.49
CA SER A 70 -16.38 6.72 -7.26
C SER A 70 -15.36 6.93 -8.39
N PHE A 71 -15.34 8.13 -9.00
CA PHE A 71 -14.40 8.49 -10.05
C PHE A 71 -12.96 8.61 -9.52
N PHE A 72 -12.76 9.30 -8.40
CA PHE A 72 -11.43 9.42 -7.77
C PHE A 72 -10.88 8.10 -7.27
N TYR A 73 -11.74 7.18 -6.82
CA TYR A 73 -11.33 5.80 -6.53
C TYR A 73 -10.72 5.11 -7.77
N ASN A 74 -11.36 5.23 -8.94
CA ASN A 74 -10.86 4.62 -10.19
C ASN A 74 -9.57 5.30 -10.70
N ILE A 75 -9.44 6.61 -10.49
CA ILE A 75 -8.18 7.32 -10.75
C ILE A 75 -7.06 6.77 -9.86
N SER A 76 -7.34 6.55 -8.57
CA SER A 76 -6.35 6.06 -7.61
C SER A 76 -5.81 4.66 -7.97
N ILE A 77 -6.68 3.71 -8.34
CA ILE A 77 -6.25 2.38 -8.80
C ILE A 77 -5.47 2.46 -10.13
N THR A 78 -5.83 3.41 -11.01
CA THR A 78 -5.14 3.64 -12.30
C THR A 78 -3.72 4.16 -12.08
N ILE A 79 -3.55 5.12 -11.17
CA ILE A 79 -2.23 5.64 -10.80
C ILE A 79 -1.34 4.51 -10.28
N LYS A 80 -1.88 3.60 -9.48
CA LYS A 80 -1.13 2.45 -8.94
C LYS A 80 -0.70 1.48 -10.04
N PHE A 81 -1.63 1.13 -10.92
CA PHE A 81 -1.33 0.26 -12.06
C PHE A 81 -0.26 0.88 -12.97
N VAL A 82 -0.45 2.13 -13.37
CA VAL A 82 0.50 2.85 -14.24
C VAL A 82 1.87 2.95 -13.57
N ASN A 83 1.93 3.27 -12.28
CA ASN A 83 3.20 3.31 -11.54
C ASN A 83 3.94 1.97 -11.58
N GLN A 84 3.20 0.87 -11.40
CA GLN A 84 3.79 -0.47 -11.41
C GLN A 84 4.31 -0.87 -12.79
N VAL A 85 3.61 -0.47 -13.86
CA VAL A 85 4.05 -0.72 -15.25
C VAL A 85 5.29 0.12 -15.59
N ILE A 86 5.30 1.40 -15.25
CA ILE A 86 6.44 2.30 -15.52
C ILE A 86 7.69 1.85 -14.75
N ASN A 87 7.53 1.50 -13.47
CA ASN A 87 8.65 1.16 -12.60
C ASN A 87 8.93 -0.35 -12.51
N GLU A 88 8.45 -1.15 -13.46
CA GLU A 88 8.59 -2.62 -13.46
C GLU A 88 10.06 -3.07 -13.28
N HIS A 89 10.99 -2.39 -13.96
CA HIS A 89 12.42 -2.67 -13.83
C HIS A 89 12.97 -2.37 -12.42
N LYS A 90 12.55 -1.25 -11.81
CA LYS A 90 12.96 -0.89 -10.44
C LYS A 90 12.39 -1.89 -9.43
N VAL A 91 11.14 -2.31 -9.62
CA VAL A 91 10.52 -3.36 -8.79
C VAL A 91 11.30 -4.67 -8.90
N LYS A 92 11.76 -5.04 -10.10
CA LYS A 92 12.61 -6.21 -10.30
C LYS A 92 13.91 -6.11 -9.51
N ILE A 93 14.61 -4.98 -9.58
CA ILE A 93 15.84 -4.74 -8.80
C ILE A 93 15.58 -4.90 -7.29
N ILE A 94 14.47 -4.35 -6.79
CA ILE A 94 14.08 -4.48 -5.38
C ILE A 94 13.89 -5.95 -5.01
N LEU A 95 13.17 -6.73 -5.83
CA LEU A 95 12.93 -8.15 -5.58
C LEU A 95 14.22 -8.98 -5.63
N GLU A 96 15.12 -8.70 -6.58
CA GLU A 96 16.44 -9.35 -6.68
C GLU A 96 17.29 -9.03 -5.46
N LYS A 97 17.28 -7.78 -5.00
CA LYS A 97 18.00 -7.37 -3.79
C LYS A 97 17.51 -8.11 -2.55
N ILE A 98 16.19 -8.26 -2.38
CA ILE A 98 15.63 -9.08 -1.29
C ILE A 98 16.13 -10.52 -1.41
N GLN A 99 16.10 -11.10 -2.61
CA GLN A 99 16.56 -12.47 -2.83
C GLN A 99 18.04 -12.65 -2.46
N ASP A 100 18.89 -11.71 -2.84
CA ASP A 100 20.33 -11.78 -2.57
C ASP A 100 20.63 -11.57 -1.10
N ASP A 101 19.90 -10.68 -0.42
CA ASP A 101 19.99 -10.53 1.04
C ASP A 101 19.67 -11.87 1.74
N TRP A 102 18.59 -12.54 1.35
CA TRP A 102 18.24 -13.87 1.90
C TRP A 102 19.32 -14.93 1.67
N LYS A 103 19.95 -14.96 0.48
CA LYS A 103 21.04 -15.90 0.18
C LYS A 103 22.32 -15.58 0.95
N SER A 104 22.54 -14.31 1.29
CA SER A 104 23.75 -13.86 1.99
C SER A 104 23.76 -14.15 3.50
N LEU A 105 22.61 -14.54 4.06
CA LEU A 105 22.49 -14.88 5.48
C LEU A 105 22.89 -16.34 5.73
N GLU A 106 23.96 -16.53 6.51
CA GLU A 106 24.46 -17.84 6.92
C GLU A 106 24.08 -18.18 8.38
N ASP A 107 23.87 -17.17 9.22
CA ASP A 107 23.57 -17.34 10.65
C ASP A 107 22.07 -17.63 10.89
N ASP A 108 21.78 -18.76 11.52
CA ASP A 108 20.42 -19.18 11.89
C ASP A 108 19.67 -18.15 12.73
N SER A 109 20.37 -17.40 13.59
CA SER A 109 19.77 -16.34 14.40
C SER A 109 19.30 -15.16 13.55
N GLU A 110 20.05 -14.82 12.50
CA GLU A 110 19.70 -13.75 11.56
C GLU A 110 18.58 -14.18 10.61
N ILE A 111 18.61 -15.43 10.16
CA ILE A 111 17.52 -16.05 9.39
C ILE A 111 16.22 -16.05 10.22
N LYS A 112 16.29 -16.34 11.53
CA LYS A 112 15.14 -16.25 12.44
C LYS A 112 14.59 -14.83 12.57
N ILE A 113 15.46 -13.82 12.60
CA ILE A 113 15.04 -12.41 12.63
C ILE A 113 14.34 -12.04 11.32
N LEU A 114 14.97 -12.29 10.17
CA LEU A 114 14.37 -11.91 8.88
C LEU A 114 13.06 -12.66 8.61
N SER A 115 12.99 -13.95 8.98
CA SER A 115 11.76 -14.74 8.89
C SER A 115 10.65 -14.27 9.83
N TYR A 116 10.99 -13.67 10.98
CA TYR A 116 10.01 -13.01 11.83
C TYR A 116 9.39 -11.79 11.12
N TYR A 117 10.21 -10.89 10.57
CA TYR A 117 9.71 -9.72 9.82
C TYR A 117 8.94 -10.12 8.57
N ALA A 118 9.35 -11.20 7.90
CA ALA A 118 8.62 -11.76 6.78
C ALA A 118 7.22 -12.26 7.18
N ARG A 119 7.10 -12.95 8.31
CA ARG A 119 5.80 -13.37 8.86
C ARG A 119 4.94 -12.18 9.29
N LEU A 120 5.56 -11.18 9.89
CA LEU A 120 4.87 -9.94 10.28
C LEU A 120 4.31 -9.20 9.06
N GLY A 121 5.10 -9.08 7.97
CA GLY A 121 4.65 -8.49 6.71
C GLY A 121 3.48 -9.25 6.08
N LYS A 122 3.53 -10.59 6.11
CA LYS A 122 2.40 -11.43 5.66
C LYS A 122 1.14 -11.21 6.49
N LEU A 123 1.27 -11.20 7.82
CA LEU A 123 0.13 -10.95 8.72
C LEU A 123 -0.48 -9.58 8.43
N PHE A 124 0.36 -8.55 8.30
CA PHE A 124 -0.08 -7.20 7.96
C PHE A 124 -0.79 -7.15 6.60
N ASN A 125 -0.26 -7.82 5.59
CA ASN A 125 -0.92 -7.94 4.28
C ASN A 125 -2.28 -8.62 4.38
N PHE A 126 -2.41 -9.71 5.15
CA PHE A 126 -3.71 -10.37 5.34
C PHE A 126 -4.72 -9.46 6.03
N MET A 127 -4.31 -8.74 7.07
CA MET A 127 -5.17 -7.74 7.73
C MET A 127 -5.58 -6.63 6.77
N TYR A 128 -4.63 -6.12 5.98
CA TYR A 128 -4.88 -5.07 4.99
C TYR A 128 -5.84 -5.53 3.89
N ILE A 129 -5.56 -6.69 3.26
CA ILE A 129 -6.42 -7.30 2.24
C ILE A 129 -7.82 -7.55 2.81
N GLY A 130 -7.92 -8.10 4.02
CA GLY A 130 -9.19 -8.35 4.69
C GLY A 130 -10.01 -7.08 4.93
N ALA A 131 -9.36 -5.99 5.37
CA ALA A 131 -10.02 -4.70 5.57
C ALA A 131 -10.49 -4.04 4.26
N VAL A 132 -9.69 -4.17 3.19
CA VAL A 132 -10.07 -3.63 1.87
C VAL A 132 -11.22 -4.44 1.26
N TYR A 133 -11.17 -5.77 1.34
CA TYR A 133 -12.25 -6.61 0.83
C TYR A 133 -13.51 -6.52 1.68
N SER A 134 -13.43 -6.32 2.99
CA SER A 134 -14.63 -6.13 3.81
C SER A 134 -15.40 -4.88 3.41
N ALA A 135 -14.69 -3.78 3.12
CA ALA A 135 -15.28 -2.56 2.57
C ALA A 135 -15.82 -2.74 1.14
N LEU A 136 -15.13 -3.55 0.32
CA LEU A 136 -15.61 -3.88 -1.02
C LEU A 136 -16.90 -4.70 -0.97
N ILE A 137 -16.95 -5.70 -0.10
CA ILE A 137 -18.12 -6.57 0.09
C ILE A 137 -19.29 -5.76 0.63
N SER A 138 -19.09 -4.86 1.60
CA SER A 138 -20.18 -4.01 2.09
C SER A 138 -20.76 -3.12 0.98
N TYR A 139 -19.92 -2.58 0.11
CA TYR A 139 -20.36 -1.84 -1.09
C TYR A 139 -21.11 -2.73 -2.08
N MET A 140 -20.66 -3.99 -2.26
CA MET A 140 -21.21 -4.98 -3.17
C MET A 140 -22.55 -5.56 -2.73
N VAL A 141 -22.85 -5.65 -1.44
CA VAL A 141 -24.11 -6.21 -0.94
C VAL A 141 -25.32 -5.31 -1.26
N LEU A 142 -25.11 -4.00 -1.40
CA LEU A 142 -26.21 -3.03 -1.50
C LEU A 142 -27.14 -3.27 -2.71
N PRO A 143 -26.67 -3.44 -3.96
CA PRO A 143 -27.53 -3.81 -5.10
C PRO A 143 -28.31 -5.12 -4.93
N LEU A 144 -27.84 -6.03 -4.06
CA LEU A 144 -28.52 -7.29 -3.78
C LEU A 144 -29.64 -7.14 -2.76
N THR A 145 -29.60 -6.10 -1.91
CA THR A 145 -30.61 -5.89 -0.87
C THR A 145 -32.05 -5.85 -1.38
N PRO A 146 -32.44 -5.08 -2.44
CA PRO A 146 -33.82 -5.10 -2.93
C PRO A 146 -34.21 -6.47 -3.51
N ILE A 147 -33.29 -7.16 -4.19
CA ILE A 147 -33.53 -8.48 -4.80
C ILE A 147 -33.79 -9.55 -3.73
N ILE A 148 -32.96 -9.56 -2.68
CA ILE A 148 -33.10 -10.48 -1.55
C ILE A 148 -34.40 -10.19 -0.78
N LEU A 149 -34.71 -8.91 -0.55
CA LEU A 149 -35.93 -8.51 0.14
C LEU A 149 -37.19 -8.85 -0.67
N ASP A 150 -37.16 -8.76 -2.00
CA ASP A 150 -38.30 -9.17 -2.84
C ASP A 150 -38.56 -10.68 -2.76
N PHE A 151 -37.52 -11.48 -2.51
CA PHE A 151 -37.65 -12.93 -2.30
C PHE A 151 -38.14 -13.29 -0.90
N ILE A 152 -37.65 -12.62 0.16
CA ILE A 152 -37.95 -12.96 1.56
C ILE A 152 -39.24 -12.27 2.05
N VAL A 153 -39.46 -11.02 1.66
CA VAL A 153 -40.61 -10.18 2.04
C VAL A 153 -41.14 -9.50 0.77
N PRO A 154 -41.88 -10.24 -0.07
CA PRO A 154 -42.41 -9.72 -1.33
C PRO A 154 -43.41 -8.59 -1.05
N LEU A 155 -43.31 -7.51 -1.82
CA LEU A 155 -44.28 -6.42 -1.87
C LEU A 155 -45.19 -6.60 -3.09
N ASN A 156 -46.33 -5.89 -3.13
CA ASN A 156 -47.23 -5.90 -4.30
C ASN A 156 -46.55 -5.39 -5.58
N GLU A 157 -45.55 -4.52 -5.43
CA GLU A 157 -44.67 -4.05 -6.51
C GLU A 157 -43.21 -4.38 -6.15
N SER A 158 -42.42 -4.79 -7.15
CA SER A 158 -40.99 -5.08 -6.95
C SER A 158 -40.23 -3.82 -6.57
N ARG A 159 -39.25 -3.96 -5.67
CA ARG A 159 -38.42 -2.84 -5.22
C ARG A 159 -37.58 -2.30 -6.40
N PRO A 160 -37.28 -0.99 -6.44
CA PRO A 160 -36.48 -0.41 -7.52
C PRO A 160 -35.09 -1.03 -7.54
N LYS A 161 -34.67 -1.48 -8.73
CA LYS A 161 -33.35 -2.04 -8.96
C LYS A 161 -32.28 -0.96 -8.81
N GLN A 162 -31.24 -1.24 -8.03
CA GLN A 162 -30.15 -0.30 -7.79
C GLN A 162 -28.87 -0.77 -8.49
N PRO A 163 -28.28 0.01 -9.42
CA PRO A 163 -27.04 -0.40 -10.08
C PRO A 163 -25.83 -0.29 -9.14
N LEU A 164 -24.91 -1.25 -9.21
CA LEU A 164 -23.65 -1.24 -8.44
C LEU A 164 -22.74 -0.06 -8.85
N ILE A 165 -22.72 0.22 -10.15
CA ILE A 165 -21.90 1.28 -10.76
C ILE A 165 -22.86 2.29 -11.37
N MET A 166 -22.76 3.54 -10.91
CA MET A 166 -23.42 4.67 -11.54
C MET A 166 -22.68 5.02 -12.84
N ALA A 167 -23.14 4.47 -13.97
CA ALA A 167 -22.54 4.64 -15.28
C ALA A 167 -23.60 4.58 -16.39
N GLU A 168 -23.29 5.19 -17.54
CA GLU A 168 -24.15 5.16 -18.72
C GLU A 168 -23.52 4.26 -19.80
N PHE A 169 -24.25 3.23 -20.22
CA PHE A 169 -23.79 2.25 -21.21
C PHE A 169 -24.54 2.35 -22.56
N PHE A 170 -25.49 3.29 -22.71
CA PHE A 170 -26.34 3.44 -23.91
C PHE A 170 -27.13 2.17 -24.28
N ILE A 171 -27.45 1.37 -23.26
CA ILE A 171 -28.24 0.15 -23.37
C ILE A 171 -29.34 0.27 -22.32
N ASP A 172 -30.55 -0.23 -22.64
CA ASP A 172 -31.67 -0.31 -21.72
C ASP A 172 -31.26 -1.04 -20.42
N GLN A 173 -31.07 -0.26 -19.35
CA GLN A 173 -30.56 -0.76 -18.08
C GLN A 173 -31.56 -1.66 -17.36
N ASP A 174 -32.86 -1.47 -17.59
CA ASP A 174 -33.92 -2.26 -16.97
C ASP A 174 -34.02 -3.63 -17.61
N LYS A 175 -33.94 -3.68 -18.95
CA LYS A 175 -33.95 -4.92 -19.74
C LYS A 175 -32.69 -5.76 -19.51
N TYR A 176 -31.52 -5.12 -19.45
CA TYR A 176 -30.22 -5.81 -19.34
C TYR A 176 -29.60 -5.75 -17.94
N PHE A 177 -30.42 -5.52 -16.91
CA PHE A 177 -29.97 -5.34 -15.53
C PHE A 177 -29.04 -6.45 -15.03
N TYR A 178 -29.42 -7.73 -15.12
CA TYR A 178 -28.63 -8.83 -14.57
C TYR A 178 -27.26 -9.02 -15.25
N PRO A 179 -27.15 -9.01 -16.59
CA PRO A 179 -25.84 -9.00 -17.26
C PRO A 179 -24.96 -7.81 -16.86
N LEU A 180 -25.52 -6.59 -16.80
CA LEU A 180 -24.79 -5.38 -16.41
C LEU A 180 -24.31 -5.47 -14.95
N MET A 181 -25.12 -6.03 -14.07
CA MET A 181 -24.78 -6.25 -12.68
C MET A 181 -23.63 -7.26 -12.54
N ILE A 182 -23.67 -8.41 -13.23
CA ILE A 182 -22.56 -9.39 -13.23
C ILE A 182 -21.27 -8.73 -13.76
N HIS A 183 -21.35 -8.01 -14.87
CA HIS A 183 -20.22 -7.26 -15.42
C HIS A 183 -19.65 -6.26 -14.40
N ALA A 184 -20.52 -5.53 -13.68
CA ALA A 184 -20.12 -4.58 -12.67
C ALA A 184 -19.40 -5.24 -11.48
N TYR A 185 -19.89 -6.38 -10.98
CA TYR A 185 -19.23 -7.13 -9.90
C TYR A 185 -17.84 -7.62 -10.32
N LEU A 186 -17.76 -8.28 -11.48
CA LEU A 186 -16.48 -8.76 -12.02
C LEU A 186 -15.50 -7.60 -12.25
N SER A 187 -16.01 -6.49 -12.77
CA SER A 187 -15.22 -5.29 -13.01
C SER A 187 -14.61 -4.71 -11.74
N VAL A 188 -15.39 -4.60 -10.68
CA VAL A 188 -14.92 -4.07 -9.39
C VAL A 188 -13.93 -5.03 -8.73
N LEU A 189 -14.19 -6.34 -8.76
CA LEU A 189 -13.28 -7.36 -8.23
C LEU A 189 -11.94 -7.40 -8.97
N TYR A 190 -11.97 -7.26 -10.30
CA TYR A 190 -10.75 -7.23 -11.11
C TYR A 190 -10.02 -5.88 -11.03
N GLY A 191 -10.78 -4.78 -10.93
CA GLY A 191 -10.25 -3.43 -10.88
C GLY A 191 -9.35 -3.16 -9.66
N ILE A 192 -9.66 -3.74 -8.50
CA ILE A 192 -8.91 -3.52 -7.26
C ILE A 192 -7.57 -4.26 -7.19
N ILE A 193 -7.34 -5.24 -8.06
CA ILE A 193 -6.17 -6.14 -8.02
C ILE A 193 -4.83 -5.38 -8.02
N PRO A 194 -4.60 -4.38 -8.90
CA PRO A 194 -3.33 -3.65 -8.90
C PRO A 194 -3.05 -2.94 -7.58
N LEU A 195 -4.06 -2.32 -6.96
CA LEU A 195 -3.94 -1.65 -5.67
C LEU A 195 -3.43 -2.63 -4.60
N LEU A 196 -4.10 -3.78 -4.47
CA LEU A 196 -3.72 -4.82 -3.52
C LEU A 196 -2.31 -5.33 -3.78
N GLY A 197 -1.98 -5.61 -5.05
CA GLY A 197 -0.66 -6.10 -5.44
C GLY A 197 0.46 -5.11 -5.12
N THR A 198 0.29 -3.83 -5.46
CA THR A 198 1.31 -2.79 -5.25
C THR A 198 1.52 -2.51 -3.77
N ASP A 199 0.44 -2.39 -3.00
CA ASP A 199 0.53 -1.92 -1.61
C ASP A 199 1.10 -3.00 -0.70
N THR A 200 0.65 -4.24 -0.88
CA THR A 200 1.21 -5.38 -0.14
C THR A 200 2.68 -5.61 -0.51
N LEU A 201 3.09 -5.33 -1.75
CA LEU A 201 4.49 -5.44 -2.15
C LEU A 201 5.33 -4.38 -1.46
N TYR A 202 4.87 -3.13 -1.45
CA TYR A 202 5.48 -2.05 -0.70
C TYR A 202 5.62 -2.40 0.79
N MET A 203 4.56 -2.87 1.44
CA MET A 203 4.58 -3.26 2.87
C MET A 203 5.62 -4.35 3.16
N ASN A 204 5.75 -5.34 2.28
CA ASN A 204 6.77 -6.39 2.41
C ASN A 204 8.19 -5.85 2.25
N CYS A 205 8.42 -4.90 1.33
CA CYS A 205 9.71 -4.25 1.16
C CYS A 205 10.08 -3.46 2.41
N VAL A 206 9.11 -2.75 3.01
CA VAL A 206 9.30 -2.05 4.29
C VAL A 206 9.69 -3.03 5.40
N HIS A 207 8.96 -4.13 5.57
CA HIS A 207 9.29 -5.13 6.59
C HIS A 207 10.67 -5.76 6.37
N HIS A 208 11.06 -6.00 5.12
CA HIS A 208 12.42 -6.44 4.79
C HIS A 208 13.47 -5.43 5.26
N SER A 209 13.28 -4.14 4.94
CA SER A 209 14.20 -3.08 5.37
C SER A 209 14.33 -3.00 6.91
N CYS A 210 13.23 -3.11 7.64
CA CYS A 210 13.21 -3.15 9.11
C CYS A 210 13.96 -4.37 9.65
N GLY A 211 13.76 -5.55 9.06
CA GLY A 211 14.47 -6.77 9.44
C GLY A 211 15.98 -6.66 9.21
N MET A 212 16.39 -6.09 8.07
CA MET A 212 17.80 -5.85 7.75
C MET A 212 18.44 -4.83 8.70
N LEU A 213 17.73 -3.77 9.08
CA LEU A 213 18.19 -2.82 10.10
C LEU A 213 18.37 -3.50 11.47
N LYS A 214 17.45 -4.39 11.85
CA LYS A 214 17.55 -5.15 13.11
C LYS A 214 18.76 -6.09 13.13
N ILE A 215 18.99 -6.81 12.02
CA ILE A 215 20.17 -7.68 11.86
C ILE A 215 21.45 -6.85 11.97
N LEU A 216 21.53 -5.73 11.26
CA LEU A 216 22.67 -4.83 11.29
C LEU A 216 22.98 -4.33 12.72
N GLY A 217 21.95 -3.90 13.46
CA GLY A 217 22.10 -3.47 14.85
C GLY A 217 22.66 -4.57 15.76
N ASN A 218 22.15 -5.80 15.61
CA ASN A 218 22.66 -6.96 16.34
C ASN A 218 24.12 -7.28 16.00
N ARG A 219 24.48 -7.28 14.70
CA ARG A 219 25.86 -7.49 14.25
C ARG A 219 26.81 -6.48 14.87
N ILE A 220 26.46 -5.19 14.82
CA ILE A 220 27.30 -4.11 15.37
C ILE A 220 27.45 -4.25 16.89
N ARG A 221 26.35 -4.50 17.60
CA ARG A 221 26.38 -4.72 19.05
C ARG A 221 27.29 -5.88 19.44
N ASN A 222 27.18 -7.02 18.76
CA ASN A 222 28.01 -8.19 19.04
C ASN A 222 29.51 -7.91 18.76
N ILE A 223 29.83 -7.18 17.69
CA ILE A 223 31.21 -6.81 17.35
C ILE A 223 31.80 -5.87 18.41
N LEU A 224 31.06 -4.83 18.79
CA LEU A 224 31.59 -3.77 19.65
C LEU A 224 31.65 -4.18 21.12
N ASN A 225 30.75 -5.06 21.58
CA ASN A 225 30.74 -5.55 22.96
C ASN A 225 31.62 -6.81 23.16
N SER A 226 32.05 -7.49 22.10
CA SER A 226 32.97 -8.63 22.23
C SER A 226 34.28 -8.20 22.90
N SER A 227 34.85 -9.04 23.76
CA SER A 227 36.13 -8.72 24.40
C SER A 227 37.31 -8.84 23.40
N SER A 228 38.47 -8.23 23.69
CA SER A 228 39.66 -8.38 22.85
C SER A 228 40.21 -9.82 22.80
N ARG A 229 39.86 -10.64 23.81
CA ARG A 229 40.15 -12.08 23.86
C ARG A 229 39.27 -12.88 22.90
N GLU A 230 38.02 -12.45 22.70
CA GLU A 230 37.07 -13.08 21.79
C GLU A 230 37.28 -12.65 20.33
N LEU A 231 37.60 -11.38 20.11
CA LEU A 231 37.75 -10.83 18.77
C LEU A 231 38.91 -9.83 18.72
N SER A 232 39.92 -10.15 17.91
CA SER A 232 41.06 -9.24 17.72
C SER A 232 40.62 -7.91 17.12
N ASN A 233 41.33 -6.83 17.44
CA ASN A 233 41.03 -5.49 16.92
C ASN A 233 41.01 -5.42 15.38
N LYS A 234 41.83 -6.25 14.72
CA LYS A 234 41.85 -6.36 13.25
C LYS A 234 40.54 -6.95 12.73
N ILE A 235 40.08 -8.06 13.31
CA ILE A 235 38.84 -8.73 12.90
C ILE A 235 37.62 -7.84 13.21
N LYS A 236 37.61 -7.15 14.36
CA LYS A 236 36.57 -6.14 14.69
C LYS A 236 36.46 -5.07 13.61
N TYR A 237 37.60 -4.54 13.15
CA TYR A 237 37.63 -3.53 12.10
C TYR A 237 37.07 -4.08 10.78
N GLU A 238 37.52 -5.26 10.33
CA GLU A 238 37.05 -5.89 9.09
C GLU A 238 35.55 -6.19 9.12
N LYS A 239 35.02 -6.71 10.24
CA LYS A 239 33.59 -6.93 10.42
C LYS A 239 32.80 -5.61 10.44
N MET A 240 33.34 -4.55 11.06
CA MET A 240 32.69 -3.24 11.07
C MET A 240 32.60 -2.62 9.67
N VAL A 241 33.62 -2.80 8.82
CA VAL A 241 33.58 -2.38 7.41
C VAL A 241 32.43 -3.08 6.67
N LYS A 242 32.25 -4.39 6.88
CA LYS A 242 31.10 -5.14 6.32
C LYS A 242 29.75 -4.57 6.80
N CYS A 243 29.63 -4.22 8.08
CA CYS A 243 28.41 -3.59 8.62
C CYS A 243 28.13 -2.22 7.96
N ILE A 244 29.16 -1.42 7.69
CA ILE A 244 28.99 -0.13 7.00
C ILE A 244 28.50 -0.32 5.56
N ILE A 245 29.06 -1.29 4.83
CA ILE A 245 28.61 -1.62 3.48
C ILE A 245 27.15 -2.09 3.52
N GLN A 246 26.80 -2.97 4.47
CA GLN A 246 25.42 -3.42 4.65
C GLN A 246 24.47 -2.25 4.97
N HIS A 247 24.90 -1.31 5.81
CA HIS A 247 24.11 -0.11 6.11
C HIS A 247 23.86 0.75 4.87
N GLN A 248 24.89 0.95 4.03
CA GLN A 248 24.74 1.66 2.76
C GLN A 248 23.77 0.95 1.82
N ASN A 249 23.86 -0.37 1.72
CA ASN A 249 22.93 -1.18 0.92
C ASN A 249 21.48 -1.06 1.41
N ILE A 250 21.25 -0.97 2.72
CA ILE A 250 19.90 -0.75 3.29
C ILE A 250 19.38 0.65 2.93
N ILE A 251 20.22 1.68 3.04
CA ILE A 251 19.85 3.05 2.64
C ILE A 251 19.49 3.08 1.15
N GLU A 252 20.31 2.48 0.30
CA GLU A 252 20.08 2.39 -1.14
C GLU A 252 18.78 1.63 -1.45
N PHE A 253 18.51 0.52 -0.74
CA PHE A 253 17.26 -0.21 -0.87
C PHE A 253 16.03 0.66 -0.53
N CYS A 254 16.07 1.42 0.57
CA CYS A 254 15.00 2.37 0.91
C CYS A 254 14.87 3.50 -0.12
N ASN A 255 15.97 3.97 -0.71
CA ASN A 255 15.95 4.94 -1.79
C ASN A 255 15.31 4.36 -3.05
N ASN A 256 15.60 3.10 -3.41
CA ASN A 256 14.97 2.41 -4.53
C ASN A 256 13.45 2.27 -4.31
N ILE A 257 13.00 2.00 -3.08
CA ILE A 257 11.57 2.02 -2.73
C ILE A 257 10.99 3.42 -2.96
N ASN A 258 11.63 4.47 -2.46
CA ASN A 258 11.19 5.85 -2.67
C ASN A 258 11.10 6.17 -4.16
N GLU A 259 12.15 5.92 -4.94
CA GLU A 259 12.15 6.16 -6.38
C GLU A 259 11.07 5.39 -7.16
N THR A 260 10.61 4.26 -6.63
CA THR A 260 9.60 3.41 -7.26
C THR A 260 8.18 3.88 -6.94
N TYR A 261 7.92 4.39 -5.72
CA TYR A 261 6.55 4.65 -5.25
C TYR A 261 6.25 6.12 -4.91
N SER A 262 7.28 6.96 -4.75
CA SER A 262 7.19 8.34 -4.25
C SER A 262 6.19 9.20 -5.01
N THR A 263 6.27 9.23 -6.34
CA THR A 263 5.35 10.02 -7.19
C THR A 263 3.92 9.50 -7.09
N SER A 264 3.73 8.18 -7.15
CA SER A 264 2.41 7.55 -7.02
C SER A 264 1.76 7.87 -5.68
N PHE A 265 2.52 7.78 -4.58
CA PHE A 265 2.01 8.11 -3.25
C PHE A 265 1.63 9.58 -3.10
N LEU A 266 2.39 10.52 -3.69
CA LEU A 266 2.03 11.93 -3.64
C LEU A 266 0.67 12.17 -4.32
N ILE A 267 0.50 11.65 -5.54
CA ILE A 267 -0.73 11.82 -6.30
C ILE A 267 -1.91 11.17 -5.55
N VAL A 268 -1.72 9.96 -5.01
CA VAL A 268 -2.76 9.27 -4.23
C VAL A 268 -3.08 10.00 -2.93
N LEU A 269 -2.10 10.62 -2.25
CA LEU A 269 -2.36 11.45 -1.06
C LEU A 269 -3.25 12.66 -1.41
N CYS A 270 -2.97 13.35 -2.51
CA CYS A 270 -3.77 14.48 -2.97
C CYS A 270 -5.22 14.05 -3.28
N PHE A 271 -5.40 12.99 -4.07
CA PHE A 271 -6.73 12.45 -4.36
C PHE A 271 -7.45 11.92 -3.13
N SER A 272 -6.71 11.37 -2.15
CA SER A 272 -7.31 10.85 -0.94
C SER A 272 -7.92 11.95 -0.08
N ILE A 273 -7.30 13.13 -0.01
CA ILE A 273 -7.87 14.29 0.71
C ILE A 273 -9.22 14.65 0.10
N THR A 274 -9.26 14.85 -1.22
CA THR A 274 -10.48 15.17 -1.94
C THR A 274 -11.53 14.07 -1.77
N LEU A 275 -11.14 12.81 -1.99
CA LEU A 275 -12.03 11.66 -1.89
C LEU A 275 -12.66 11.52 -0.49
N MET A 276 -11.89 11.70 0.59
CA MET A 276 -12.44 11.66 1.97
C MET A 276 -13.45 12.78 2.21
N SER A 277 -13.20 13.98 1.68
CA SER A 277 -14.11 15.10 1.85
C SER A 277 -15.43 14.85 1.11
N PHE A 278 -15.39 14.40 -0.15
CA PHE A 278 -16.59 14.07 -0.92
C PHE A 278 -17.36 12.88 -0.33
N SER A 279 -16.66 11.81 0.08
CA SER A 279 -17.32 10.64 0.70
C SER A 279 -17.94 10.96 2.05
N GLY A 280 -17.30 11.84 2.83
CA GLY A 280 -17.85 12.36 4.08
C GLY A 280 -19.15 13.12 3.85
N VAL A 281 -19.17 14.04 2.87
CA VAL A 281 -20.39 14.78 2.51
C VAL A 281 -21.48 13.82 2.02
N ALA A 282 -21.16 12.88 1.12
CA ALA A 282 -22.12 11.87 0.64
C ALA A 282 -22.74 11.06 1.80
N THR A 283 -21.94 10.72 2.82
CA THR A 283 -22.43 10.01 4.02
C THR A 283 -23.43 10.86 4.81
N VAL A 284 -23.15 12.16 4.97
CA VAL A 284 -24.04 13.08 5.70
C VAL A 284 -25.32 13.38 4.92
N ILE A 285 -25.25 13.49 3.59
CA ILE A 285 -26.42 13.68 2.74
C ILE A 285 -27.45 12.57 2.96
N LYS A 286 -26.98 11.33 3.04
CA LYS A 286 -27.84 10.14 3.19
C LYS A 286 -28.29 9.92 4.64
N LEU A 287 -27.81 10.72 5.59
CA LEU A 287 -28.10 10.61 7.01
C LEU A 287 -29.53 11.09 7.30
N GLY A 288 -30.49 10.18 7.15
CA GLY A 288 -31.92 10.43 7.38
C GLY A 288 -32.83 9.82 6.32
N ASP A 289 -32.30 9.59 5.11
CA ASP A 289 -33.07 9.07 3.97
C ASP A 289 -32.91 7.56 3.79
N ASN A 290 -31.65 7.10 3.66
CA ASN A 290 -31.36 5.72 3.32
C ASN A 290 -30.19 5.18 4.16
N PHE A 291 -30.53 4.42 5.20
CA PHE A 291 -29.56 3.84 6.12
C PHE A 291 -28.54 2.92 5.41
N ASN A 292 -28.93 2.24 4.34
CA ASN A 292 -28.03 1.38 3.57
C ASN A 292 -26.92 2.19 2.89
N ASP A 293 -27.23 3.37 2.35
CA ASP A 293 -26.24 4.24 1.72
C ASP A 293 -25.29 4.86 2.75
N VAL A 294 -25.79 5.20 3.95
CA VAL A 294 -24.95 5.68 5.06
C VAL A 294 -23.91 4.62 5.46
N ILE A 295 -24.33 3.36 5.60
CA ILE A 295 -23.42 2.25 5.89
C ILE A 295 -22.36 2.14 4.78
N ARG A 296 -22.78 2.18 3.51
CA ARG A 296 -21.88 2.05 2.34
C ARG A 296 -20.80 3.12 2.30
N PHE A 297 -21.17 4.40 2.38
CA PHE A 297 -20.21 5.51 2.33
C PHE A 297 -19.39 5.65 3.62
N GLY A 298 -19.99 5.32 4.77
CA GLY A 298 -19.31 5.26 6.06
C GLY A 298 -18.19 4.22 6.09
N PHE A 299 -18.49 2.97 5.70
CA PHE A 299 -17.49 1.90 5.60
C PHE A 299 -16.38 2.23 4.59
N PHE A 300 -16.75 2.80 3.44
CA PHE A 300 -15.77 3.26 2.45
C PHE A 300 -14.81 4.32 3.02
N SER A 301 -15.35 5.31 3.74
CA SER A 301 -14.55 6.37 4.37
C SER A 301 -13.60 5.81 5.45
N VAL A 302 -14.08 4.87 6.28
CA VAL A 302 -13.25 4.19 7.28
C VAL A 302 -12.12 3.39 6.61
N ALA A 303 -12.44 2.66 5.54
CA ALA A 303 -11.44 1.89 4.79
C ALA A 303 -10.38 2.79 4.16
N GLN A 304 -10.77 3.97 3.68
CA GLN A 304 -9.84 4.95 3.12
C GLN A 304 -8.90 5.54 4.19
N ILE A 305 -9.42 5.87 5.36
CA ILE A 305 -8.61 6.33 6.50
C ILE A 305 -7.61 5.24 6.91
N PHE A 306 -8.09 3.99 7.00
CA PHE A 306 -7.24 2.84 7.32
C PHE A 306 -6.15 2.63 6.27
N HIS A 307 -6.49 2.72 4.98
CA HIS A 307 -5.53 2.64 3.88
C HIS A 307 -4.40 3.68 4.01
N LEU A 308 -4.75 4.95 4.28
CA LEU A 308 -3.77 6.01 4.51
C LEU A 308 -2.93 5.79 5.77
N LEU A 309 -3.55 5.29 6.84
CA LEU A 309 -2.86 4.95 8.08
C LEU A 309 -1.79 3.90 7.80
N CYS A 310 -2.09 2.86 7.02
CA CYS A 310 -1.13 1.81 6.69
C CYS A 310 0.15 2.37 6.04
N TYR A 311 0.07 3.27 5.05
CA TYR A 311 1.28 3.83 4.43
C TYR A 311 2.12 4.65 5.40
N ASN A 312 1.46 5.53 6.16
CA ASN A 312 2.15 6.42 7.10
C ASN A 312 2.75 5.62 8.28
N TYR A 313 2.07 4.56 8.71
CA TYR A 313 2.59 3.61 9.69
C TYR A 313 3.81 2.86 9.17
N MET A 314 3.79 2.38 7.92
CA MET A 314 4.96 1.75 7.30
C MET A 314 6.16 2.68 7.22
N GLY A 315 5.94 3.93 6.80
CA GLY A 315 7.00 4.94 6.80
C GLY A 315 7.54 5.26 8.20
N GLN A 316 6.65 5.34 9.20
CA GLN A 316 7.02 5.52 10.61
C GLN A 316 7.88 4.36 11.13
N ASN A 317 7.56 3.12 10.75
CA ASN A 317 8.36 1.96 11.18
C ASN A 317 9.81 2.06 10.72
N VAL A 318 10.06 2.40 9.44
CA VAL A 318 11.44 2.56 8.94
C VAL A 318 12.18 3.65 9.71
N LEU A 319 11.51 4.78 9.97
CA LEU A 319 12.07 5.86 10.77
C LEU A 319 12.45 5.39 12.18
N ASN A 320 11.55 4.70 12.86
CA ASN A 320 11.77 4.17 14.20
C ASN A 320 12.94 3.15 14.24
N TYR A 321 13.03 2.24 13.26
CA TYR A 321 14.15 1.29 13.19
C TYR A 321 15.49 1.96 12.88
N GLY A 322 15.49 3.04 12.11
CA GLY A 322 16.68 3.88 11.91
C GLY A 322 17.14 4.54 13.21
N GLU A 323 16.20 5.07 14.00
CA GLU A 323 16.48 5.64 15.32
C GLU A 323 16.92 4.58 16.34
N GLU A 324 16.31 3.40 16.33
CA GLU A 324 16.68 2.27 17.17
C GLU A 324 18.11 1.83 16.87
N LEU A 325 18.49 1.71 15.59
CA LEU A 325 19.86 1.40 15.19
C LEU A 325 20.85 2.41 15.76
N ARG A 326 20.53 3.71 15.67
CA ARG A 326 21.37 4.78 16.23
C ARG A 326 21.52 4.64 17.74
N ALA A 327 20.42 4.43 18.47
CA ALA A 327 20.43 4.25 19.91
C ALA A 327 21.21 2.99 20.33
N GLN A 328 21.05 1.89 19.61
CA GLN A 328 21.78 0.65 19.85
C GLN A 328 23.28 0.84 19.69
N ILE A 329 23.74 1.48 18.60
CA ILE A 329 25.16 1.74 18.37
C ILE A 329 25.74 2.62 19.49
N TYR A 330 25.02 3.66 19.89
CA TYR A 330 25.44 4.56 20.96
C TYR A 330 25.66 3.83 22.29
N ASN A 331 24.80 2.85 22.60
CA ASN A 331 24.83 2.04 23.82
C ASN A 331 25.79 0.83 23.77
N THR A 332 26.73 0.80 22.83
CA THR A 332 27.79 -0.23 22.78
C THR A 332 29.09 0.27 23.40
N ASN A 333 30.02 -0.64 23.67
CA ASN A 333 31.38 -0.31 24.13
C ASN A 333 32.27 0.23 22.98
N TRP A 334 31.71 1.01 22.05
CA TRP A 334 32.43 1.52 20.89
C TRP A 334 33.64 2.38 21.27
N TYR A 335 33.60 3.04 22.44
CA TYR A 335 34.70 3.84 22.99
C TYR A 335 35.89 2.99 23.47
N GLU A 336 35.70 1.69 23.70
CA GLU A 336 36.78 0.75 24.06
C GLU A 336 37.40 0.09 22.82
N ALA A 337 36.78 0.25 21.64
CA ALA A 337 37.29 -0.30 20.39
C ALA A 337 38.56 0.43 19.93
N SER A 338 39.31 -0.17 18.99
CA SER A 338 40.50 0.48 18.40
C SER A 338 40.16 1.85 17.78
N LEU A 339 41.12 2.78 17.75
CA LEU A 339 40.92 4.13 17.16
C LEU A 339 40.40 4.08 15.71
N LYS A 340 40.83 3.08 14.92
CA LYS A 340 40.35 2.88 13.55
C LYS A 340 38.86 2.52 13.54
N THR A 341 38.43 1.60 14.41
CA THR A 341 37.01 1.20 14.56
C THR A 341 36.17 2.35 15.11
N GLN A 342 36.65 3.08 16.10
CA GLN A 342 35.97 4.26 16.65
C GLN A 342 35.63 5.29 15.57
N ARG A 343 36.58 5.58 14.67
CA ARG A 343 36.35 6.51 13.55
C ARG A 343 35.22 6.01 12.65
N LEU A 344 35.23 4.74 12.28
CA LEU A 344 34.18 4.13 11.45
C LEU A 344 32.78 4.22 12.11
N VAL A 345 32.70 3.90 13.40
CA VAL A 345 31.44 3.98 14.16
C VAL A 345 30.95 5.43 14.25
N LYS A 346 31.84 6.40 14.52
CA LYS A 346 31.49 7.83 14.53
C LYS A 346 30.95 8.29 13.17
N PHE A 347 31.58 7.89 12.06
CA PHE A 347 31.06 8.20 10.73
C PHE A 347 29.68 7.57 10.47
N MET A 348 29.48 6.33 10.90
CA MET A 348 28.18 5.67 10.77
C MET A 348 27.10 6.37 11.59
N MET A 349 27.38 6.74 12.84
CA MET A 349 26.47 7.52 13.68
C MET A 349 26.18 8.90 13.08
N ALA A 350 27.22 9.58 12.56
CA ALA A 350 27.07 10.88 11.92
C ALA A 350 26.22 10.81 10.64
N LYS A 351 26.40 9.77 9.81
CA LYS A 351 25.56 9.55 8.62
C LYS A 351 24.12 9.19 8.99
N ASN A 352 23.92 8.49 10.10
CA ASN A 352 22.62 8.25 10.72
C ASN A 352 22.00 9.48 11.41
N MET A 353 22.63 10.66 11.36
CA MET A 353 21.95 11.92 11.68
C MET A 353 20.91 12.31 10.62
N HIS A 354 21.01 11.75 9.40
CA HIS A 354 19.94 11.84 8.41
C HIS A 354 19.08 10.58 8.47
N PRO A 355 17.84 10.66 8.99
CA PRO A 355 16.98 9.49 9.14
C PRO A 355 16.65 8.86 7.79
N ILE A 356 16.59 7.53 7.77
CA ILE A 356 16.08 6.76 6.63
C ILE A 356 14.57 7.00 6.58
N ILE A 357 14.12 7.83 5.63
CA ILE A 357 12.72 8.24 5.52
C ILE A 357 12.13 7.74 4.22
N LEU A 358 10.98 7.07 4.31
CA LEU A 358 10.11 6.82 3.16
C LEU A 358 9.25 8.05 2.87
N ARG A 359 9.14 8.43 1.60
CA ARG A 359 8.53 9.69 1.18
C ARG A 359 7.52 9.52 0.07
N ALA A 360 6.48 10.33 0.12
CA ALA A 360 5.66 10.72 -1.01
C ALA A 360 6.20 12.04 -1.56
N ASN A 361 7.21 11.94 -2.42
CA ASN A 361 8.00 13.05 -2.94
C ASN A 361 8.64 13.89 -1.82
N ILE A 362 8.15 15.10 -1.60
CA ILE A 362 8.62 15.99 -0.52
C ILE A 362 7.99 15.67 0.84
N VAL A 363 6.88 14.92 0.87
CA VAL A 363 6.12 14.65 2.09
C VAL A 363 6.64 13.36 2.73
N PRO A 364 7.19 13.40 3.96
CA PRO A 364 7.60 12.17 4.65
C PRO A 364 6.36 11.35 5.04
N LEU A 365 6.41 10.04 4.83
CA LEU A 365 5.36 9.12 5.27
C LEU A 365 5.56 8.84 6.76
N CYS A 366 4.75 9.48 7.61
CA CYS A 366 4.85 9.36 9.07
C CYS A 366 3.52 9.71 9.73
N LEU A 367 3.34 9.27 10.98
CA LEU A 367 2.09 9.51 11.72
C LEU A 367 1.74 11.00 11.90
N PRO A 368 2.70 11.91 12.14
CA PRO A 368 2.41 13.35 12.16
C PRO A 368 1.79 13.88 10.86
N ASN A 369 2.27 13.41 9.70
CA ASN A 369 1.72 13.82 8.41
C ASN A 369 0.36 13.16 8.11
N PHE A 370 0.14 11.93 8.56
CA PHE A 370 -1.20 11.33 8.55
C PHE A 370 -2.21 12.23 9.28
N THR A 371 -1.90 12.67 10.50
CA THR A 371 -2.77 13.57 11.26
C THR A 371 -3.03 14.89 10.53
N ARG A 372 -2.02 15.44 9.84
CA ARG A 372 -2.20 16.65 9.01
C ARG A 372 -3.16 16.39 7.85
N VAL A 373 -2.98 15.29 7.12
CA VAL A 373 -3.85 14.89 6.00
C VAL A 373 -5.31 14.73 6.46
N ILE A 374 -5.55 14.06 7.60
CA ILE A 374 -6.90 13.91 8.16
C ILE A 374 -7.49 15.28 8.55
N LYS A 375 -6.73 16.13 9.24
CA LYS A 375 -7.20 17.49 9.60
C LYS A 375 -7.57 18.31 8.37
N THR A 376 -6.73 18.31 7.34
CA THR A 376 -6.98 19.01 6.08
C THR A 376 -8.25 18.48 5.40
N SER A 377 -8.42 17.15 5.35
CA SER A 377 -9.60 16.52 4.75
C SER A 377 -10.89 16.87 5.49
N MET A 378 -10.85 16.94 6.83
CA MET A 378 -11.96 17.41 7.66
C MET A 378 -12.28 18.89 7.41
N SER A 379 -11.27 19.75 7.24
CA SER A 379 -11.49 21.16 6.90
C SER A 379 -12.18 21.31 5.53
N TYR A 380 -11.72 20.59 4.50
CA TYR A 380 -12.37 20.58 3.19
C TYR A 380 -13.80 20.01 3.26
N PHE A 381 -14.02 18.96 4.04
CA PHE A 381 -15.34 18.41 4.31
C PHE A 381 -16.29 19.46 4.89
N THR A 382 -15.88 20.19 5.93
CA THR A 382 -16.71 21.25 6.54
C THR A 382 -17.02 22.38 5.55
N VAL A 383 -16.05 22.80 4.74
CA VAL A 383 -16.27 23.83 3.71
C VAL A 383 -17.28 23.35 2.66
N LEU A 384 -17.10 22.15 2.11
CA LEU A 384 -18.03 21.56 1.15
C LEU A 384 -19.44 21.43 1.73
N GLN A 385 -19.56 21.01 2.99
CA GLN A 385 -20.84 20.90 3.67
C GLN A 385 -21.53 22.27 3.88
N SER A 386 -20.77 23.34 4.13
CA SER A 386 -21.33 24.68 4.33
C SER A 386 -21.67 25.44 3.04
N THR A 387 -21.12 25.02 1.90
CA THR A 387 -21.28 25.69 0.59
C THR A 387 -22.28 25.02 -0.33
N ARG A 388 -22.67 23.78 -0.01
CA ARG A 388 -23.89 23.13 -0.50
C ARG A 388 -25.08 23.72 0.23
#